data_AF-A0A6A7GCE0-F1
#
_entry.id   AF-A0A6A7GCE0-F1
#
_cell.length_a   1.000
_cell.length_b   1.000
_cell.length_c   1.000
_cell.angle_alpha   90.00
_cell.angle_beta   90.00
_cell.angle_gamma   90.00
#
_symmetry.space_group_name_H-M   'P 1'
#
loop_
_entity.id
_entity.type
_entity.pdbx_description
1 polymer ?
#
loop_
_entity_poly.entity_id
_entity_poly.type
_entity_poly.pdbx_seq_one_letter_code
_entity_poly.pdbx_strand_id
1 'polypeptide(L)'
;MKLEKIQEFKKFASEVILKVLTKMNKDYQNYQNLDDHDGMQKIKLEFIPKYEKLYFEFSNNLSENLDDLDEKKIETLMTIINDIMKVHNINIDYILNEIEKRENLKGKSGAQAVEKLFKYQINELELNMKKLLKKGEKILDKEGELDALLRDAIQDKEQMKILDELIEVRRELSTLEKKTIICKTRLDELKDSLTKKWTYDIYGT
;
A
#
# COMPACT_ATOMS: atom_id res chain seq x y z
N MET A 1 -34.84 5.97 7.10
CA MET A 1 -34.60 7.27 7.79
C MET A 1 -33.33 7.32 8.64
N LYS A 2 -33.18 6.60 9.77
CA LYS A 2 -31.93 6.67 10.60
C LYS A 2 -30.70 6.08 9.88
N LEU A 3 -30.87 4.93 9.23
CA LEU A 3 -29.79 4.25 8.51
C LEU A 3 -29.28 5.06 7.30
N GLU A 4 -30.19 5.70 6.54
CA GLU A 4 -29.84 6.56 5.41
C GLU A 4 -29.01 7.77 5.86
N LYS A 5 -29.42 8.45 6.94
CA LYS A 5 -28.65 9.57 7.52
C LYS A 5 -27.24 9.16 7.94
N ILE A 6 -27.08 7.96 8.51
CA ILE A 6 -25.77 7.42 8.90
C ILE A 6 -24.92 7.15 7.65
N GLN A 7 -25.51 6.58 6.60
CA GLN A 7 -24.81 6.31 5.34
C GLN A 7 -24.40 7.60 4.62
N GLU A 8 -25.27 8.60 4.56
CA GLU A 8 -24.96 9.93 4.02
C GLU A 8 -23.83 10.60 4.79
N PHE A 9 -23.89 10.55 6.13
CA PHE A 9 -22.81 11.05 6.99
C PHE A 9 -21.49 10.33 6.72
N LYS A 10 -21.48 8.99 6.62
CA LYS A 10 -20.27 8.19 6.32
C LYS A 10 -19.68 8.58 4.97
N LYS A 11 -20.51 8.72 3.93
CA LYS A 11 -20.08 9.19 2.60
C LYS A 11 -19.46 10.59 2.68
N PHE A 12 -20.11 11.51 3.37
CA PHE A 12 -19.61 12.87 3.54
C PHE A 12 -18.28 12.91 4.29
N ALA A 13 -18.21 12.25 5.45
CA ALA A 13 -17.02 12.20 6.28
C ALA A 13 -15.85 11.54 5.55
N SER A 14 -16.08 10.39 4.89
CA SER A 14 -15.03 9.72 4.11
C SER A 14 -14.51 10.60 2.98
N GLU A 15 -15.36 11.35 2.27
CA GLU A 15 -14.92 12.27 1.23
C GLU A 15 -14.06 13.42 1.78
N VAL A 16 -14.48 14.04 2.90
CA VAL A 16 -13.69 15.08 3.56
C VAL A 16 -12.29 14.58 3.90
N ILE A 17 -12.20 13.42 4.57
CA ILE A 17 -10.93 12.84 4.97
C ILE A 17 -10.08 12.48 3.74
N LEU A 18 -10.71 11.99 2.67
CA LEU A 18 -10.03 11.66 1.43
C LEU A 18 -9.43 12.89 0.75
N LYS A 19 -10.07 14.07 0.83
CA LYS A 19 -9.48 15.34 0.36
C LYS A 19 -8.31 15.79 1.22
N VAL A 20 -8.36 15.59 2.54
CA VAL A 20 -7.21 15.83 3.41
C VAL A 20 -6.06 14.90 3.03
N LEU A 21 -6.30 13.60 2.86
CA LEU A 21 -5.30 12.63 2.43
C LEU A 21 -4.73 12.96 1.04
N THR A 22 -5.55 13.46 0.13
CA THR A 22 -5.11 13.94 -1.19
C THR A 22 -4.12 15.10 -1.05
N LYS A 23 -4.42 16.07 -0.17
CA LYS A 23 -3.53 17.21 0.11
C LYS A 23 -2.22 16.75 0.74
N MET A 24 -2.29 15.90 1.76
CA MET A 24 -1.10 15.32 2.42
C MET A 24 -0.24 14.52 1.43
N ASN A 25 -0.85 13.76 0.52
CA ASN A 25 -0.11 13.04 -0.52
C ASN A 25 0.60 14.01 -1.47
N LYS A 26 -0.05 15.11 -1.88
CA LYS A 26 0.61 16.16 -2.68
C LYS A 26 1.75 16.82 -1.94
N ASP A 27 1.56 17.15 -0.66
CA ASP A 27 2.61 17.73 0.17
C ASP A 27 3.80 16.77 0.33
N TYR A 28 3.55 15.47 0.47
CA TYR A 28 4.59 14.44 0.47
C TYR A 28 5.39 14.44 -0.84
N GLN A 29 4.71 14.48 -2.00
CA GLN A 29 5.37 14.55 -3.31
C GLN A 29 6.18 15.85 -3.46
N ASN A 30 5.68 16.97 -2.91
CA ASN A 30 6.41 18.24 -2.91
C ASN A 30 7.70 18.15 -2.08
N TYR A 31 7.64 17.60 -0.87
CA TYR A 31 8.85 17.38 -0.06
C TYR A 31 9.82 16.42 -0.73
N GLN A 32 9.32 15.39 -1.40
CA GLN A 32 10.16 14.49 -2.19
C GLN A 32 10.90 15.20 -3.33
N ASN A 33 10.23 16.12 -4.04
CA ASN A 33 10.86 16.92 -5.09
C ASN A 33 11.87 17.94 -4.56
N LEU A 34 11.81 18.27 -3.28
CA LEU A 34 12.72 19.19 -2.59
C LEU A 34 13.83 18.45 -1.82
N ASP A 35 13.88 17.11 -1.90
CA ASP A 35 14.76 16.25 -1.09
C ASP A 35 14.65 16.51 0.44
N ASP A 36 13.49 16.98 0.90
CA ASP A 36 13.22 17.24 2.32
C ASP A 36 12.77 15.96 3.02
N HIS A 37 13.76 15.19 3.48
CA HIS A 37 13.53 13.92 4.16
C HIS A 37 12.75 14.07 5.48
N ASP A 38 12.94 15.16 6.21
CA ASP A 38 12.25 15.40 7.48
C ASP A 38 10.76 15.69 7.25
N GLY A 39 10.45 16.55 6.27
CA GLY A 39 9.08 16.82 5.82
C GLY A 39 8.37 15.56 5.34
N MET A 40 9.07 14.74 4.54
CA MET A 40 8.55 13.44 4.07
C MET A 40 8.24 12.49 5.23
N GLN A 41 9.14 12.33 6.19
CA GLN A 41 8.92 11.44 7.33
C GLN A 41 7.77 11.92 8.20
N LYS A 42 7.69 13.22 8.46
CA LYS A 42 6.62 13.80 9.29
C LYS A 42 5.24 13.55 8.68
N ILE A 43 5.08 13.79 7.37
CA ILE A 43 3.81 13.47 6.69
C ILE A 43 3.50 11.98 6.78
N LYS A 44 4.47 11.12 6.44
CA LYS A 44 4.26 9.68 6.32
C LYS A 44 3.99 8.99 7.66
N LEU A 45 4.66 9.42 8.73
CA LEU A 45 4.61 8.75 10.04
C LEU A 45 3.65 9.41 11.02
N GLU A 46 3.43 10.72 10.94
CA GLU A 46 2.60 11.44 11.93
C GLU A 46 1.23 11.86 11.38
N PHE A 47 1.17 12.37 10.15
CA PHE A 47 -0.06 12.98 9.63
C PHE A 47 -0.95 11.99 8.88
N ILE A 48 -0.42 11.29 7.87
CA ILE A 48 -1.20 10.32 7.08
C ILE A 48 -1.88 9.27 7.96
N PRO A 49 -1.19 8.61 8.93
CA PRO A 49 -1.81 7.55 9.72
C PRO A 49 -3.05 7.98 10.52
N LYS A 50 -3.08 9.25 10.98
CA LYS A 50 -4.23 9.80 11.72
C LYS A 50 -5.48 9.88 10.84
N TYR A 51 -5.32 10.38 9.63
CA TYR A 51 -6.42 10.51 8.67
C TYR A 51 -6.77 9.19 7.99
N GLU A 52 -5.79 8.31 7.76
CA GLU A 52 -6.01 6.96 7.25
C GLU A 52 -6.93 6.16 8.16
N LYS A 53 -6.70 6.22 9.48
CA LYS A 53 -7.55 5.56 10.47
C LYS A 53 -9.00 6.07 10.40
N LEU A 54 -9.18 7.39 10.36
CA LEU A 54 -10.51 8.01 10.21
C LEU A 54 -11.17 7.60 8.89
N TYR A 55 -10.43 7.59 7.79
CA TYR A 55 -10.96 7.15 6.50
C TYR A 55 -11.43 5.70 6.56
N PHE A 56 -10.64 4.81 7.15
CA PHE A 56 -11.00 3.41 7.29
C PHE A 56 -12.26 3.23 8.14
N GLU A 57 -12.42 4.00 9.22
CA GLU A 57 -13.61 3.99 10.08
C GLU A 57 -14.88 4.41 9.33
N PHE A 58 -14.80 5.41 8.44
CA PHE A 58 -15.97 5.89 7.69
C PHE A 58 -16.23 5.16 6.37
N SER A 59 -15.19 4.63 5.71
CA SER A 59 -15.28 4.00 4.37
C SER A 59 -15.63 2.52 4.40
N ASN A 60 -15.35 1.82 5.51
CA ASN A 60 -15.71 0.42 5.62
C ASN A 60 -17.11 0.24 6.23
N ASN A 61 -17.91 -0.61 5.60
CA ASN A 61 -19.15 -1.16 6.17
C ASN A 61 -18.91 -2.10 7.37
N LEU A 62 -17.67 -2.20 7.88
CA LEU A 62 -17.21 -3.26 8.78
C LEU A 62 -17.28 -2.87 10.26
N SER A 63 -17.58 -1.61 10.59
CA SER A 63 -17.97 -1.30 11.95
C SER A 63 -19.42 -1.76 12.15
N GLU A 64 -19.59 -3.00 12.62
CA GLU A 64 -20.83 -3.46 13.28
C GLU A 64 -21.27 -2.44 14.37
N ASN A 65 -20.37 -1.58 14.85
CA ASN A 65 -20.60 -0.56 15.86
C ASN A 65 -21.18 0.78 15.37
N LEU A 66 -21.16 1.12 14.06
CA LEU A 66 -21.66 2.43 13.60
C LEU A 66 -23.14 2.42 13.22
N ASP A 67 -23.72 1.24 12.97
CA ASP A 67 -25.16 1.14 12.70
C ASP A 67 -26.00 1.31 13.99
N ASP A 68 -25.35 1.17 15.14
CA ASP A 68 -25.86 1.49 16.49
C ASP A 68 -25.50 2.91 16.99
N LEU A 69 -24.98 3.79 16.11
CA LEU A 69 -24.73 5.18 16.48
C LEU A 69 -26.03 5.85 16.97
N ASP A 70 -25.99 6.45 18.15
CA ASP A 70 -27.01 7.38 18.60
C ASP A 70 -26.84 8.73 17.87
N GLU A 71 -27.89 9.53 17.82
CA GLU A 71 -27.84 10.84 17.16
C GLU A 71 -26.78 11.75 17.78
N LYS A 72 -26.55 11.64 19.09
CA LYS A 72 -25.54 12.43 19.82
C LYS A 72 -24.10 12.14 19.37
N LYS A 73 -23.75 10.87 19.15
CA LYS A 73 -22.42 10.53 18.61
C LYS A 73 -22.26 11.02 17.18
N ILE A 74 -23.31 10.96 16.36
CA ILE A 74 -23.28 11.51 14.99
C ILE A 74 -23.03 13.02 15.02
N GLU A 75 -23.74 13.77 15.86
CA GLU A 75 -23.52 15.22 16.02
C GLU A 75 -22.07 15.53 16.47
N THR A 76 -21.56 14.74 17.41
CA THR A 76 -20.17 14.88 17.89
C THR A 76 -19.17 14.64 16.76
N LEU A 77 -19.35 13.55 16.00
CA LEU A 77 -18.49 13.20 14.86
C LEU A 77 -18.61 14.24 13.74
N MET A 78 -19.80 14.75 13.47
CA MET A 78 -20.04 15.81 12.49
C MET A 78 -19.32 17.11 12.89
N THR A 79 -19.30 17.44 14.17
CA THR A 79 -18.52 18.59 14.69
C THR A 79 -17.04 18.40 14.42
N ILE A 80 -16.49 17.21 14.69
CA ILE A 80 -15.09 16.87 14.39
C ILE A 80 -14.78 17.01 12.89
N ILE A 81 -15.64 16.47 12.02
CA ILE A 81 -15.46 16.57 10.57
C ILE A 81 -15.51 18.03 10.10
N ASN A 82 -16.45 18.83 10.61
CA ASN A 82 -16.54 20.24 10.27
C ASN A 82 -15.30 21.02 10.73
N ASP A 83 -14.74 20.70 11.89
CA ASP A 83 -13.50 21.33 12.36
C ASP A 83 -12.29 20.92 11.49
N ILE A 84 -12.21 19.65 11.06
CA ILE A 84 -11.22 19.21 10.07
C ILE A 84 -11.36 20.00 8.77
N MET A 85 -12.59 20.20 8.27
CA MET A 85 -12.83 21.01 7.07
C MET A 85 -12.35 22.44 7.24
N LYS A 86 -12.61 23.07 8.39
CA LYS A 86 -12.13 24.44 8.68
C LYS A 86 -10.60 24.51 8.70
N VAL A 87 -9.94 23.58 9.41
CA VAL A 87 -8.47 23.52 9.50
C VAL A 87 -7.83 23.37 8.12
N HIS A 88 -8.44 22.56 7.24
CA HIS A 88 -7.91 22.29 5.91
C HIS A 88 -8.47 23.21 4.81
N ASN A 89 -9.32 24.16 5.17
CA ASN A 89 -10.00 25.09 4.26
C ASN A 89 -10.78 24.38 3.13
N ILE A 90 -11.57 23.38 3.50
CA ILE A 90 -12.40 22.57 2.59
C ILE A 90 -13.83 23.11 2.58
N ASN A 91 -14.36 23.41 1.40
CA ASN A 91 -15.75 23.85 1.22
C ASN A 91 -16.72 22.65 1.19
N ILE A 92 -17.88 22.78 1.85
CA ILE A 92 -18.99 21.81 1.83
C ILE A 92 -19.51 21.59 0.41
N ASP A 93 -19.75 22.65 -0.37
CA ASP A 93 -20.28 22.51 -1.74
C ASP A 93 -19.33 21.73 -2.64
N TYR A 94 -18.03 21.92 -2.43
CA TYR A 94 -17.00 21.16 -3.12
C TYR A 94 -17.09 19.67 -2.78
N ILE A 95 -17.26 19.32 -1.50
CA ILE A 95 -17.40 17.92 -1.06
C ILE A 95 -18.66 17.27 -1.64
N LEU A 96 -19.80 17.96 -1.59
CA LEU A 96 -21.06 17.44 -2.14
C LEU A 96 -20.95 17.16 -3.65
N ASN A 97 -20.34 18.07 -4.41
CA ASN A 97 -20.08 17.87 -5.84
C ASN A 97 -19.14 16.68 -6.10
N GLU A 98 -18.13 16.48 -5.26
CA GLU A 98 -17.21 15.35 -5.41
C GLU A 98 -17.89 14.01 -5.11
N ILE A 99 -18.79 13.95 -4.12
CA ILE A 99 -19.63 12.78 -3.86
C ILE A 99 -20.49 12.46 -5.09
N GLU A 100 -21.16 13.47 -5.66
CA GLU A 100 -22.00 13.31 -6.85
C GLU A 100 -21.18 12.77 -8.05
N LYS A 101 -20.00 13.34 -8.31
CA LYS A 101 -19.10 12.86 -9.36
C LYS A 101 -18.69 11.41 -9.14
N ARG A 102 -18.39 10.99 -7.90
CA ARG A 102 -18.04 9.58 -7.62
C ARG A 102 -19.18 8.63 -7.94
N GLU A 103 -20.42 9.02 -7.64
CA GLU A 103 -21.60 8.22 -7.97
C GLU A 103 -21.80 8.13 -9.48
N ASN A 104 -21.64 9.26 -10.20
CA ASN A 104 -21.77 9.33 -11.66
C ASN A 104 -20.66 8.57 -12.42
N LEU A 105 -19.43 8.59 -11.90
CA LEU A 105 -18.27 7.95 -12.53
C LEU A 105 -18.03 6.53 -12.03
N LYS A 106 -18.94 5.96 -11.24
CA LYS A 106 -18.86 4.58 -10.77
C LYS A 106 -18.74 3.62 -11.96
N GLY A 107 -17.66 2.85 -12.01
CA GLY A 107 -17.34 1.95 -13.14
C GLY A 107 -16.30 2.52 -14.12
N LYS A 108 -16.04 3.83 -14.08
CA LYS A 108 -15.15 4.55 -15.00
C LYS A 108 -14.21 5.57 -14.33
N SER A 109 -14.15 5.60 -13.00
CA SER A 109 -13.36 6.59 -12.26
C SER A 109 -11.86 6.30 -12.28
N GLY A 110 -11.04 7.34 -12.11
CA GLY A 110 -9.58 7.20 -11.98
C GLY A 110 -9.18 6.28 -10.82
N ALA A 111 -9.90 6.32 -9.70
CA ALA A 111 -9.71 5.41 -8.57
C ALA A 111 -9.79 3.94 -8.98
N GLN A 112 -10.78 3.56 -9.79
CA GLN A 112 -10.93 2.17 -10.25
C GLN A 112 -9.86 1.77 -11.27
N ALA A 113 -9.40 2.71 -12.10
CA ALA A 113 -8.28 2.46 -13.00
C ALA A 113 -7.00 2.16 -12.20
N VAL A 114 -6.72 2.94 -11.15
CA VAL A 114 -5.56 2.74 -10.26
C VAL A 114 -5.69 1.44 -9.46
N GLU A 115 -6.88 1.13 -8.93
CA GLU A 115 -7.14 -0.13 -8.23
C GLU A 115 -6.88 -1.35 -9.12
N LYS A 116 -7.35 -1.30 -10.38
CA LYS A 116 -7.08 -2.35 -11.38
C LYS A 116 -5.59 -2.45 -11.70
N LEU A 117 -4.89 -1.32 -11.81
CA LEU A 117 -3.45 -1.29 -12.03
C LEU A 117 -2.69 -1.96 -10.88
N PHE A 118 -3.05 -1.67 -9.62
CA PHE A 118 -2.43 -2.32 -8.46
C PHE A 118 -2.67 -3.83 -8.47
N LYS A 119 -3.91 -4.27 -8.73
CA LYS A 119 -4.24 -5.71 -8.86
C LYS A 119 -3.45 -6.39 -9.98
N TYR A 120 -3.31 -5.73 -11.13
CA TYR A 120 -2.50 -6.21 -12.23
C TYR A 120 -1.02 -6.35 -11.85
N GLN A 121 -0.44 -5.32 -11.23
CA GLN A 121 0.96 -5.32 -10.79
C GLN A 121 1.23 -6.41 -9.75
N ILE A 122 0.31 -6.65 -8.81
CA ILE A 122 0.42 -7.76 -7.85
C ILE A 122 0.48 -9.10 -8.58
N ASN A 123 -0.41 -9.33 -9.56
CA ASN A 123 -0.41 -10.58 -10.32
C ASN A 123 0.93 -10.79 -11.06
N GLU A 124 1.48 -9.74 -11.70
CA GLU A 124 2.79 -9.83 -12.34
C GLU A 124 3.93 -10.10 -11.36
N LEU A 125 3.93 -9.42 -10.21
CA LEU A 125 4.94 -9.63 -9.16
C LEU A 125 4.85 -11.02 -8.55
N GLU A 126 3.65 -11.57 -8.35
CA GLU A 126 3.46 -12.95 -7.87
C GLU A 126 3.98 -13.97 -8.89
N LEU A 127 3.77 -13.74 -10.19
CA LEU A 127 4.35 -14.58 -11.24
C LEU A 127 5.88 -14.49 -11.27
N ASN A 128 6.43 -13.28 -11.11
CA ASN A 128 7.87 -13.08 -11.03
C ASN A 128 8.47 -13.72 -9.79
N MET A 129 7.80 -13.62 -8.63
CA MET A 129 8.21 -14.28 -7.39
C MET A 129 8.29 -15.80 -7.58
N LYS A 130 7.29 -16.43 -8.20
CA LYS A 130 7.33 -17.86 -8.53
C LYS A 130 8.53 -18.22 -9.42
N LYS A 131 8.88 -17.38 -10.38
CA LYS A 131 10.06 -17.59 -11.25
C LYS A 131 11.37 -17.44 -10.46
N LEU A 132 11.46 -16.48 -9.54
CA LEU A 132 12.64 -16.28 -8.69
C LEU A 132 12.83 -17.47 -7.75
N LEU A 133 11.78 -17.93 -7.08
CA LEU A 133 11.84 -19.10 -6.19
C LEU A 133 12.31 -20.36 -6.93
N LYS A 134 11.75 -20.65 -8.11
CA LYS A 134 12.19 -21.77 -8.95
C LYS A 134 13.66 -21.68 -9.39
N LYS A 135 14.19 -20.47 -9.57
CA LYS A 135 15.63 -20.29 -9.85
C LYS A 135 16.45 -20.52 -8.59
N GLY A 136 15.95 -20.10 -7.43
CA GLY A 136 16.59 -20.28 -6.13
C GLY A 136 16.73 -21.76 -5.78
N GLU A 137 15.66 -22.53 -5.95
CA GLU A 137 15.66 -24.00 -5.77
C GLU A 137 16.81 -24.64 -6.56
N LYS A 138 16.94 -24.32 -7.86
CA LYS A 138 18.02 -24.87 -8.70
C LYS A 138 19.43 -24.49 -8.25
N ILE A 139 19.61 -23.26 -7.76
CA ILE A 139 20.92 -22.80 -7.28
C ILE A 139 21.26 -23.49 -5.97
N LEU A 140 20.28 -23.66 -5.08
CA LEU A 140 20.45 -24.38 -3.80
C LEU A 140 20.72 -25.87 -4.02
N ASP A 141 20.06 -26.50 -4.99
CA ASP A 141 20.35 -27.89 -5.37
C ASP A 141 21.82 -28.02 -5.82
N LYS A 142 22.27 -27.11 -6.70
CA LYS A 142 23.66 -27.08 -7.18
C LYS A 142 24.65 -26.80 -6.04
N GLU A 143 24.34 -25.90 -5.12
CA GLU A 143 25.16 -25.64 -3.94
C GLU A 143 25.29 -26.91 -3.07
N GLY A 144 24.19 -27.62 -2.85
CA GLY A 144 24.18 -28.89 -2.11
C GLY A 144 25.00 -29.99 -2.79
N GLU A 145 24.93 -30.10 -4.12
CA GLU A 145 25.76 -31.03 -4.90
C GLU A 145 27.26 -30.70 -4.75
N LEU A 146 27.63 -29.43 -4.88
CA LEU A 146 29.02 -28.98 -4.73
C LEU A 146 29.54 -29.16 -3.29
N ASP A 147 28.72 -28.90 -2.27
CA ASP A 147 29.07 -29.14 -0.88
C ASP A 147 29.28 -30.63 -0.59
N ALA A 148 28.51 -31.52 -1.21
CA ALA A 148 28.73 -32.96 -1.12
C ALA A 148 30.04 -33.38 -1.79
N LEU A 149 30.29 -32.90 -3.02
CA LEU A 149 31.54 -33.15 -3.73
C LEU A 149 32.76 -32.66 -2.95
N LEU A 150 32.65 -31.49 -2.29
CA LEU A 150 33.74 -30.96 -1.48
C LEU A 150 34.07 -31.86 -0.28
N ARG A 151 33.06 -32.47 0.35
CA ARG A 151 33.26 -33.42 1.46
C ARG A 151 33.96 -34.69 1.02
N ASP A 152 33.67 -35.15 -0.19
CA ASP A 152 34.23 -36.37 -0.76
C ASP A 152 35.60 -36.15 -1.43
N ALA A 153 35.98 -34.90 -1.70
CA ALA A 153 37.24 -34.55 -2.34
C ALA A 153 38.44 -34.77 -1.41
N ILE A 154 39.37 -35.63 -1.84
CA ILE A 154 40.59 -35.98 -1.08
C ILE A 154 41.78 -35.10 -1.50
N GLN A 155 41.83 -34.65 -2.75
CA GLN A 155 42.95 -33.88 -3.28
C GLN A 155 42.72 -32.37 -3.17
N ASP A 156 43.72 -31.64 -2.68
CA ASP A 156 43.66 -30.17 -2.54
C ASP A 156 43.30 -29.46 -3.85
N LYS A 157 43.81 -29.94 -4.99
CA LYS A 157 43.52 -29.35 -6.30
C LYS A 157 42.06 -29.52 -6.72
N GLU A 158 41.42 -30.61 -6.30
CA GLU A 158 40.00 -30.87 -6.56
C GLU A 158 39.14 -30.00 -5.63
N GLN A 159 39.50 -29.94 -4.34
CA GLN A 159 38.84 -29.08 -3.36
C GLN A 159 38.84 -27.60 -3.80
N MET A 160 39.98 -27.08 -4.28
CA MET A 160 40.08 -25.69 -4.73
C MET A 160 39.15 -25.38 -5.91
N LYS A 161 39.02 -26.29 -6.88
CA LYS A 161 38.08 -26.10 -8.00
C LYS A 161 36.63 -26.05 -7.52
N ILE A 162 36.25 -26.95 -6.61
CA ILE A 162 34.89 -27.00 -6.06
C ILE A 162 34.60 -25.72 -5.25
N LEU A 163 35.59 -25.22 -4.50
CA LEU A 163 35.47 -23.96 -3.77
C LEU A 163 35.26 -22.76 -4.70
N ASP A 164 35.99 -22.68 -5.82
CA ASP A 164 35.79 -21.61 -6.82
C ASP A 164 34.37 -21.64 -7.40
N GLU A 165 33.86 -22.84 -7.74
CA GLU A 165 32.48 -22.99 -8.24
C GLU A 165 31.44 -22.64 -7.17
N LEU A 166 31.66 -23.02 -5.90
CA LEU A 166 30.80 -22.65 -4.77
C LEU A 166 30.73 -21.13 -4.59
N ILE A 167 31.84 -20.41 -4.75
CA ILE A 167 31.87 -18.95 -4.66
C ILE A 167 30.94 -18.32 -5.71
N GLU A 168 30.99 -18.80 -6.95
CA GLU A 168 30.13 -18.27 -8.01
C GLU A 168 28.66 -18.62 -7.79
N VAL A 169 28.35 -19.86 -7.39
CA VAL A 169 26.97 -20.28 -7.06
C VAL A 169 26.39 -19.44 -5.92
N ARG A 170 27.17 -19.18 -4.85
CA ARG A 170 26.75 -18.31 -3.73
C ARG A 170 26.57 -16.85 -4.16
N ARG A 171 27.39 -16.36 -5.09
CA ARG A 171 27.22 -15.01 -5.66
C ARG A 171 25.93 -14.91 -6.47
N GLU A 172 25.61 -15.92 -7.27
CA GLU A 172 24.35 -16.02 -7.99
C GLU A 172 23.15 -16.06 -7.04
N LEU A 173 23.23 -16.86 -5.97
CA LEU A 173 22.21 -16.94 -4.93
C LEU A 173 21.98 -15.56 -4.28
N SER A 174 23.05 -14.89 -3.83
CA SER A 174 22.95 -13.56 -3.22
C SER A 174 22.31 -12.52 -4.15
N THR A 175 22.64 -12.58 -5.44
CA THR A 175 22.03 -11.70 -6.44
C THR A 175 20.54 -11.98 -6.60
N LEU A 176 20.15 -13.26 -6.57
CA LEU A 176 18.76 -13.67 -6.65
C LEU A 176 17.98 -13.27 -5.40
N GLU A 177 18.54 -13.44 -4.21
CA GLU A 177 17.95 -13.03 -2.93
C GLU A 177 17.62 -11.53 -2.91
N LYS A 178 18.56 -10.68 -3.36
CA LYS A 178 18.31 -9.23 -3.48
C LYS A 178 17.11 -8.93 -4.38
N LYS A 179 16.99 -9.60 -5.53
CA LYS A 179 15.84 -9.45 -6.44
C LYS A 179 14.53 -9.95 -5.78
N THR A 180 14.60 -11.05 -5.04
CA THR A 180 13.47 -11.61 -4.30
C THR A 180 12.98 -10.64 -3.22
N ILE A 181 13.89 -10.03 -2.46
CA ILE A 181 13.55 -9.02 -1.45
C ILE A 181 12.87 -7.82 -2.09
N ILE A 182 13.43 -7.25 -3.16
CA ILE A 182 12.82 -6.12 -3.89
C ILE A 182 11.41 -6.49 -4.37
N CYS A 183 11.25 -7.66 -4.98
CA CYS A 183 9.96 -8.14 -5.46
C CYS A 183 8.95 -8.30 -4.32
N LYS A 184 9.38 -8.83 -3.17
CA LYS A 184 8.54 -9.03 -1.99
C LYS A 184 8.11 -7.70 -1.39
N THR A 185 9.05 -6.79 -1.14
CA THR A 185 8.77 -5.45 -0.62
C THR A 185 7.75 -4.73 -1.48
N ARG A 186 7.93 -4.75 -2.81
CA ARG A 186 6.99 -4.09 -3.73
C ARG A 186 5.59 -4.72 -3.71
N LEU A 187 5.53 -6.05 -3.57
CA LEU A 187 4.29 -6.78 -3.49
C LEU A 187 3.54 -6.46 -2.18
N ASP A 188 4.26 -6.41 -1.06
CA ASP A 188 3.71 -6.06 0.25
C ASP A 188 3.19 -4.61 0.25
N GLU A 189 3.92 -3.65 -0.34
CA GLU A 189 3.49 -2.27 -0.51
C GLU A 189 2.18 -2.14 -1.32
N LEU A 190 2.04 -2.89 -2.41
CA LEU A 190 0.84 -2.86 -3.24
C LEU A 190 -0.36 -3.51 -2.55
N LYS A 191 -0.14 -4.60 -1.81
CA LYS A 191 -1.20 -5.25 -1.00
C LYS A 191 -1.66 -4.34 0.14
N ASP A 192 -0.73 -3.68 0.81
CA ASP A 192 -1.03 -2.67 1.82
C ASP A 192 -1.83 -1.50 1.22
N SER A 193 -1.41 -1.00 0.05
CA SER A 193 -2.11 0.06 -0.67
C SER A 193 -3.56 -0.32 -1.00
N LEU A 194 -3.80 -1.53 -1.51
CA LEU A 194 -5.15 -2.04 -1.76
C LEU A 194 -6.00 -2.17 -0.48
N THR A 195 -5.38 -2.57 0.63
CA THR A 195 -6.06 -2.72 1.92
C THR A 195 -6.51 -1.37 2.48
N LYS A 196 -5.67 -0.35 2.34
CA LYS A 196 -5.92 1.01 2.82
C LYS A 196 -6.99 1.77 2.05
N LYS A 197 -7.26 1.38 0.80
CA LYS A 197 -8.23 1.95 -0.15
C LYS A 197 -8.02 3.41 -0.56
N TRP A 198 -7.79 4.30 0.41
CA TRP A 198 -7.57 5.72 0.16
C TRP A 198 -6.43 5.97 -0.84
N THR A 199 -5.41 5.10 -0.84
CA THR A 199 -4.23 5.20 -1.72
C THR A 199 -4.58 5.20 -3.20
N TYR A 200 -5.70 4.59 -3.60
CA TYR A 200 -6.22 4.69 -4.96
C TYR A 200 -7.48 5.57 -5.04
N ASP A 201 -8.28 5.68 -3.97
CA ASP A 201 -9.49 6.52 -3.98
C ASP A 201 -9.20 8.02 -4.13
N ILE A 202 -8.00 8.49 -3.74
CA ILE A 202 -7.56 9.88 -3.97
C ILE A 202 -7.49 10.25 -5.46
N TYR A 203 -7.41 9.26 -6.35
CA TYR A 203 -7.40 9.47 -7.81
C TYR A 203 -8.81 9.46 -8.43
N GLY A 204 -9.87 9.42 -7.61
CA GLY A 204 -11.25 9.30 -8.08
C GLY A 204 -12.10 10.57 -7.90
N THR A 205 -12.31 11.27 -9.00
CA THR A 205 -13.49 12.04 -9.47
C THR A 205 -13.17 12.54 -10.88
#